data_AF-A0A849QLE6-F1
#
_entry.id   AF-A0A849QLE6-F1
#
_cell.length_a   1.000
_cell.length_b   1.000
_cell.length_c   1.000
_cell.angle_alpha   90.00
_cell.angle_beta   90.00
_cell.angle_gamma   90.00
#
_symmetry.space_group_name_H-M   'P 1'
#
loop_
_entity.id
_entity.type
_entity.pdbx_description
1 polymer ?
#
loop_
_entity_poly.entity_id
_entity_poly.type
_entity_poly.pdbx_seq_one_letter_code
_entity_poly.pdbx_strand_id
1 'polypeptide(L)' 'MKRIEIDTGKLLLTEDVIGFFQKTVTKFGTGAKIDCPKEYLDKTVYVVVCED' A
#
# COMPACT_ATOMS: atom_id res chain seq x y z
N MET A 1 4.02 -17.35 -9.22
CA MET A 1 2.74 -17.28 -8.49
C MET A 1 2.82 -16.09 -7.57
N LYS A 2 1.89 -15.13 -7.65
CA LYS A 2 1.88 -13.97 -6.76
C LYS A 2 1.32 -14.40 -5.41
N ARG A 3 2.11 -14.34 -4.33
CA ARG A 3 1.68 -14.74 -2.98
C ARG A 3 1.89 -13.58 -2.02
N ILE A 4 0.79 -13.15 -1.41
CA ILE A 4 0.74 -12.13 -0.37
C ILE A 4 0.13 -12.78 0.84
N GLU A 5 0.89 -12.86 1.92
CA GLU A 5 0.43 -13.43 3.18
C GLU A 5 0.61 -12.43 4.31
N ILE A 6 -0.37 -12.44 5.21
CA ILE A 6 -0.32 -11.71 6.48
C ILE A 6 -0.37 -12.79 7.55
N ASP A 7 0.73 -12.98 8.26
CA ASP A 7 0.79 -13.84 9.44
C ASP A 7 1.15 -12.97 10.63
N THR A 8 0.27 -12.96 11.65
CA THR A 8 0.52 -12.33 12.96
C THR A 8 1.08 -10.90 12.92
N GLY A 9 0.63 -10.08 11.96
CA GLY A 9 1.05 -8.68 11.79
C GLY A 9 2.30 -8.47 10.93
N LYS A 10 2.89 -9.56 10.40
CA LYS A 10 4.01 -9.50 9.45
C LYS A 10 3.50 -9.75 8.03
N LEU A 11 3.74 -8.77 7.16
CA LEU A 11 3.50 -8.87 5.73
C LEU A 11 4.72 -9.52 5.06
N LEU A 12 4.49 -10.62 4.34
CA LEU A 12 5.51 -11.23 3.48
C LEU A 12 5.13 -11.00 2.02
N LEU A 13 5.92 -10.17 1.32
CA LEU A 13 5.88 -10.03 -0.13
C LEU A 13 7.02 -10.83 -0.74
N THR A 14 6.69 -11.72 -1.69
CA THR A 14 7.64 -12.62 -2.35
C THR A 14 7.97 -12.19 -3.79
N GLU A 15 7.59 -10.98 -4.17
CA GLU A 15 7.76 -10.42 -5.51
C GLU A 15 8.84 -9.32 -5.52
N ASP A 16 9.40 -9.04 -6.70
CA ASP A 16 10.28 -7.88 -6.90
C ASP A 16 9.48 -6.58 -6.76
N VAL A 17 9.70 -5.87 -5.66
CA VAL A 17 9.04 -4.60 -5.38
C VAL A 17 9.89 -3.43 -5.88
N ILE A 18 9.24 -2.48 -6.55
CA ILE A 18 9.89 -1.27 -7.07
C ILE A 18 10.12 -0.26 -5.94
N GLY A 19 9.31 -0.30 -4.88
CA GLY A 19 9.45 0.57 -3.72
C GLY A 19 8.34 0.39 -2.70
N PHE A 20 8.49 1.06 -1.55
CA PHE A 20 7.48 1.17 -0.51
C PHE A 20 7.37 2.64 -0.07
N PHE A 21 6.16 3.09 0.26
CA PHE A 21 5.95 4.42 0.81
C PHE A 21 4.80 4.41 1.82
N GLN A 22 4.95 5.19 2.88
CA GLN A 22 3.89 5.41 3.88
C GLN A 22 3.26 6.77 3.66
N LYS A 23 1.93 6.82 3.67
CA LYS A 23 1.15 8.05 3.54
C LYS A 23 0.01 8.07 4.53
N THR A 24 -0.27 9.24 5.08
CA THR A 24 -1.43 9.44 5.94
C THR A 24 -2.70 9.45 5.10
N VAL A 25 -3.70 8.71 5.55
CA VAL A 25 -5.05 8.76 4.97
C VAL A 25 -5.65 10.13 5.31
N THR A 26 -6.05 10.89 4.29
CA THR A 26 -6.64 12.23 4.46
C THR A 26 -8.13 12.22 4.11
N LYS A 27 -8.91 13.09 4.77
CA LYS A 27 -10.32 13.28 4.45
C LYS A 27 -10.48 13.95 3.09
N PHE A 28 -11.39 13.44 2.26
CA PHE A 28 -11.74 14.00 0.97
C PHE A 28 -13.26 14.01 0.81
N GLY A 29 -13.87 15.19 1.01
CA GLY A 29 -15.32 15.33 1.08
C GLY A 29 -15.92 14.50 2.23
N THR A 30 -16.80 13.56 1.89
CA THR A 30 -17.35 12.56 2.82
C THR A 30 -16.54 11.25 2.87
N GLY A 31 -15.51 11.11 2.03
CA GLY A 31 -14.65 9.94 1.95
C GLY A 31 -13.24 10.16 2.48
N ALA A 32 -12.37 9.17 2.24
CA ALA A 32 -10.96 9.20 2.57
C ALA A 32 -10.12 8.87 1.33
N LYS A 33 -8.91 9.43 1.24
CA LYS A 33 -7.98 9.16 0.13
C LYS A 33 -6.54 9.02 0.63
N ILE A 34 -5.73 8.32 -0.15
CA ILE A 34 -4.27 8.26 -0.02
C ILE A 34 -3.69 8.78 -1.34
N ASP A 35 -2.77 9.73 -1.28
CA ASP A 35 -2.13 10.27 -2.48
C ASP A 35 -0.99 9.34 -2.93
N CYS A 36 -1.06 8.85 -4.17
CA CYS A 36 -0.02 8.03 -4.80
C CYS A 36 0.95 8.93 -5.62
N PRO A 37 2.28 8.84 -5.41
CA PRO A 37 3.24 9.60 -6.21
C PRO A 37 3.11 9.33 -7.71
N LYS A 38 3.29 10.36 -8.54
CA LYS A 38 3.10 10.28 -10.01
C LYS A 38 4.03 9.27 -10.70
N GLU A 39 5.18 8.98 -10.09
CA GLU A 39 6.13 7.96 -10.58
C GLU A 39 5.54 6.54 -10.63
N TYR A 40 4.43 6.29 -9.92
CA TYR A 40 3.74 5.00 -9.86
C TYR A 40 2.44 4.94 -10.69
N LEU A 41 2.19 5.91 -11.58
CA LEU A 41 1.09 5.82 -12.53
C LEU A 41 1.21 4.54 -13.38
N ASP A 42 0.05 3.93 -13.69
CA ASP A 42 -0.07 2.67 -14.44
C ASP A 42 0.64 1.46 -13.81
N LYS A 43 1.00 1.53 -12.52
CA LYS A 43 1.56 0.41 -11.75
C LYS A 43 0.50 -0.19 -10.81
N THR A 44 0.65 -1.48 -10.53
CA THR A 44 -0.10 -2.14 -9.46
C THR A 44 0.53 -1.78 -8.11
N VAL A 45 -0.28 -1.30 -7.17
CA VAL A 45 0.16 -0.89 -5.84
C VAL A 45 -0.66 -1.62 -4.78
N TYR A 46 0.00 -2.04 -3.71
CA TYR A 46 -0.65 -2.62 -2.53
C TYR A 46 -0.68 -1.56 -1.42
N VAL A 47 -1.85 -1.37 -0.80
CA VAL A 47 -2.03 -0.49 0.35
C VAL A 47 -2.20 -1.36 1.59
N VAL A 48 -1.38 -1.09 2.61
CA VAL A 48 -1.42 -1.79 3.90
C VAL A 48 -1.79 -0.79 4.97
N VAL A 49 -2.83 -1.10 5.74
CA VAL A 49 -3.25 -0.31 6.90
C VAL A 49 -2.67 -0.99 8.13
N CYS A 50 -1.79 -0.29 8.84
CA CYS A 50 -1.20 -0.77 10.09
C CYS A 50 -2.06 -0.34 11.29
N GLU A 51 -2.01 -1.10 12.37
CA GLU A 51 -2.44 -0.63 13.70
C GLU A 51 -1.40 0.37 14.23
N ASP A 52 -1.83 1.37 15.01
CA ASP A 52 -0.93 2.34 15.68
C ASP A 52 -0.25 1.73 16.93
#